data_AF-A0A371Q1I9-F1
#
_entry.id   AF-A0A371Q1I9-F1
#
_cell.length_a   1.000
_cell.length_b   1.000
_cell.length_c   1.000
_cell.angle_alpha   90.00
_cell.angle_beta   90.00
_cell.angle_gamma   90.00
#
_symmetry.space_group_name_H-M   'P 1'
#
loop_
_entity.id
_entity.type
_entity.pdbx_description
1 polymer ?
#
loop_
_entity_poly.entity_id
_entity_poly.type
_entity_poly.pdbx_seq_one_letter_code
_entity_poly.pdbx_strand_id
1 'polypeptide(L)'
;MKKTTTRLADGRELIYYDSRDDVVRDAVDHRPLDPVATASEIRHDRLLGDDVAIASHRQARTYHPPADECPLCPSLGGRLSEIPAPDYDVAVFENRFPSLAGDSGRCEVVCFTSDHDASFADLTAEQAALVLEAWTDRTAELSQLPGVEQVFCFENRGEEIGVTLGHPHGQIYAYPFTTPRTERMLRSLAAHREATGGNLFDDVVADELADGRRIVLEGEHWVVFVPYAAHWPYEVHLYPKRRVPDLLALDDAARTEFPQIYLEVLRRFDRIFDEGNGRGERAAGAARTPYIAAWHQAPLRAEHRAEFALHLELFTIRRTSGKLKFLAGSESGMNVFINDVPPEAAAERLREVASES
;
A
#
# COMPACT_ATOMS: atom_id res chain seq x y z
N MET A 1 -21.03 -3.91 -3.58
CA MET A 1 -19.90 -4.28 -4.45
C MET A 1 -20.20 -5.57 -5.17
N LYS A 2 -20.11 -5.53 -6.49
CA LYS A 2 -20.15 -6.70 -7.36
C LYS A 2 -18.74 -7.16 -7.69
N LYS A 3 -18.44 -8.41 -7.38
CA LYS A 3 -17.19 -9.07 -7.77
C LYS A 3 -17.42 -9.90 -9.02
N THR A 4 -16.62 -9.68 -10.06
CA THR A 4 -16.65 -10.50 -11.28
C THR A 4 -15.25 -11.03 -11.60
N THR A 5 -15.11 -12.35 -11.65
CA THR A 5 -13.85 -13.02 -12.00
C THR A 5 -13.88 -13.50 -13.45
N THR A 6 -12.80 -13.23 -14.19
CA THR A 6 -12.55 -13.68 -15.56
C THR A 6 -11.08 -14.09 -15.72
N ARG A 7 -10.65 -14.39 -16.95
CA ARG A 7 -9.26 -14.75 -17.27
C ARG A 7 -8.68 -13.86 -18.36
N LEU A 8 -7.40 -13.53 -18.21
CA LEU A 8 -6.58 -12.92 -19.24
C LEU A 8 -6.18 -13.94 -20.31
N ALA A 9 -5.73 -13.46 -21.47
CA ALA A 9 -5.37 -14.29 -22.62
C ALA A 9 -4.26 -15.31 -22.31
N ASP A 10 -3.36 -14.97 -21.37
CA ASP A 10 -2.28 -15.85 -20.91
C ASP A 10 -2.69 -16.78 -19.73
N GLY A 11 -3.97 -16.79 -19.38
CA GLY A 11 -4.55 -17.67 -18.36
C GLY A 11 -4.55 -17.11 -16.94
N ARG A 12 -3.90 -15.98 -16.69
CA ARG A 12 -3.92 -15.30 -15.38
C ARG A 12 -5.35 -14.86 -15.02
N GLU A 13 -5.62 -14.82 -13.72
CA GLU A 13 -6.90 -14.35 -13.19
C GLU A 13 -7.00 -12.83 -13.27
N LEU A 14 -8.19 -12.34 -13.64
CA LEU A 14 -8.58 -10.93 -13.56
C LEU A 14 -9.89 -10.83 -12.79
N ILE A 15 -9.95 -9.91 -11.84
CA ILE A 15 -11.10 -9.69 -10.96
C ILE A 15 -11.48 -8.22 -11.04
N TYR A 16 -12.75 -7.96 -11.33
CA TYR A 16 -13.33 -6.62 -11.25
C TYR A 16 -14.13 -6.50 -9.96
N TYR A 17 -13.97 -5.36 -9.30
CA TYR A 17 -14.82 -4.93 -8.19
C TYR A 17 -15.54 -3.67 -8.64
N ASP A 18 -16.86 -3.75 -8.73
CA ASP A 18 -17.71 -2.68 -9.22
C ASP A 18 -18.63 -2.18 -8.10
N SER A 19 -18.78 -0.86 -8.02
CA SER A 19 -19.65 -0.19 -7.05
C SER A 19 -21.14 -0.50 -7.32
N ARG A 20 -21.49 -0.71 -8.59
CA ARG A 20 -22.87 -0.98 -9.03
C ARG A 20 -23.08 -2.45 -9.38
N ASP A 21 -24.21 -3.00 -8.95
CA ASP A 21 -24.53 -4.42 -9.15
C ASP A 21 -25.02 -4.76 -10.57
N ASP A 22 -25.39 -3.76 -11.36
CA ASP A 22 -25.88 -3.90 -12.74
C ASP A 22 -24.76 -4.01 -13.79
N VAL A 23 -23.51 -3.74 -13.42
CA VAL A 23 -22.36 -3.75 -14.34
C VAL A 23 -22.07 -5.17 -14.86
N VAL A 24 -21.93 -5.33 -16.17
CA VAL A 24 -21.60 -6.61 -16.80
C VAL A 24 -20.16 -6.56 -17.31
N ARG A 25 -19.35 -7.56 -16.91
CA ARG A 25 -17.94 -7.70 -17.29
C ARG A 25 -17.76 -8.95 -18.15
N ASP A 26 -18.05 -8.85 -19.45
CA ASP A 26 -17.99 -9.95 -20.43
C ASP A 26 -16.91 -9.76 -21.51
N ALA A 27 -16.13 -8.68 -21.42
CA ALA A 27 -15.02 -8.40 -22.33
C ALA A 27 -13.98 -9.52 -22.30
N VAL A 28 -13.53 -9.94 -23.48
CA VAL A 28 -12.53 -10.98 -23.68
C VAL A 28 -11.18 -10.33 -23.97
N ASP A 29 -10.13 -10.83 -23.31
CA ASP A 29 -8.77 -10.44 -23.61
C ASP A 29 -8.31 -11.09 -24.93
N HIS A 30 -8.07 -10.25 -25.93
CA HIS A 30 -7.68 -10.66 -27.28
C HIS A 30 -6.18 -10.51 -27.56
N ARG A 31 -5.36 -10.21 -26.55
CA ARG A 31 -3.92 -10.04 -26.76
C ARG A 31 -3.29 -11.35 -27.25
N PRO A 32 -2.38 -11.30 -28.24
CA PRO A 32 -1.72 -12.49 -28.78
C PRO A 32 -0.58 -12.93 -27.86
N LEU A 33 -0.92 -13.42 -26.66
CA LEU A 33 0.04 -13.83 -25.65
C LEU A 33 0.00 -15.34 -25.45
N ASP A 34 1.18 -15.94 -25.37
CA ASP A 34 1.33 -17.29 -24.85
C ASP A 34 1.23 -17.28 -23.32
N PRO A 35 0.78 -18.38 -22.70
CA PRO A 35 0.82 -18.53 -21.24
C PRO A 35 2.23 -18.28 -20.68
N VAL A 36 2.31 -17.44 -19.65
CA VAL A 36 3.58 -17.11 -19.00
C VAL A 36 3.76 -18.00 -17.77
N ALA A 37 4.85 -18.77 -17.73
CA ALA A 37 5.30 -19.45 -16.52
C ALA A 37 6.58 -18.80 -16.03
N THR A 38 6.53 -18.27 -14.81
CA THR A 38 7.66 -17.58 -14.19
C THR A 38 8.07 -18.31 -12.92
N ALA A 39 9.38 -18.50 -12.72
CA ALA A 39 9.91 -19.06 -11.49
C ALA A 39 10.65 -17.99 -10.68
N SER A 40 10.39 -17.97 -9.38
CA SER A 40 11.14 -17.23 -8.36
C SER A 40 11.75 -18.23 -7.38
N GLU A 41 12.91 -17.90 -6.82
CA GLU A 41 13.55 -18.70 -5.77
C GLU A 41 13.58 -17.91 -4.46
N ILE A 42 13.27 -18.53 -3.34
CA ILE A 42 13.49 -17.95 -2.01
C ILE A 42 14.79 -18.49 -1.43
N ARG A 43 15.68 -17.61 -0.99
CA ARG A 43 16.96 -17.94 -0.35
C ARG A 43 17.00 -17.38 1.05
N HIS A 44 17.49 -18.19 1.99
CA HIS A 44 17.63 -17.81 3.38
C HIS A 44 19.03 -17.28 3.70
N ASP A 45 19.13 -16.08 4.26
CA ASP A 45 20.38 -15.54 4.81
C ASP A 45 20.60 -16.06 6.24
N ARG A 46 21.62 -16.90 6.43
CA ARG A 46 21.89 -17.53 7.73
C ARG A 46 22.45 -16.57 8.79
N LEU A 47 22.98 -15.42 8.40
CA LEU A 47 23.56 -14.44 9.31
C LEU A 47 22.50 -13.45 9.81
N LEU A 48 21.65 -12.97 8.90
CA LEU A 48 20.58 -12.02 9.24
C LEU A 48 19.29 -12.72 9.67
N GLY A 49 19.11 -13.98 9.26
CA GLY A 49 17.93 -14.79 9.56
C GLY A 49 16.72 -14.43 8.71
N ASP A 50 16.88 -13.70 7.61
CA ASP A 50 15.80 -13.30 6.71
C ASP A 50 15.76 -14.10 5.40
N ASP A 51 14.61 -14.01 4.72
CA ASP A 51 14.38 -14.64 3.41
C ASP A 51 14.40 -13.59 2.28
N VAL A 52 15.07 -13.95 1.19
CA VAL A 52 15.28 -13.10 0.01
C VAL A 52 14.68 -13.75 -1.23
N ALA A 53 13.77 -13.04 -1.90
CA ALA A 53 13.21 -13.48 -3.18
C ALA A 53 14.14 -13.11 -4.36
N ILE A 54 14.59 -14.12 -5.09
CA ILE A 54 15.40 -14.00 -6.31
C ILE A 54 14.49 -14.17 -7.53
N ALA A 55 14.23 -13.06 -8.23
CA ALA A 55 13.34 -12.98 -9.38
C ALA A 55 14.09 -12.39 -10.60
N SER A 56 15.03 -13.16 -11.17
CA SER A 56 15.94 -12.70 -12.24
C SER A 56 15.23 -12.24 -13.52
N HIS A 57 14.10 -12.85 -13.86
CA HIS A 57 13.28 -12.51 -15.02
C HIS A 57 12.73 -11.07 -14.97
N ARG A 58 12.67 -10.42 -13.80
CA ARG A 58 12.14 -9.05 -13.64
C ARG A 58 12.98 -7.97 -14.32
N GLN A 59 14.20 -8.29 -14.77
CA GLN A 59 15.03 -7.36 -15.55
C GLN A 59 14.38 -6.93 -16.87
N ALA A 60 13.49 -7.75 -17.44
CA ALA A 60 12.81 -7.49 -18.71
C ALA A 60 11.43 -6.82 -18.56
N ARG A 61 11.08 -6.35 -17.35
CA ARG A 61 9.77 -5.72 -17.11
C ARG A 61 9.58 -4.44 -17.92
N THR A 62 8.34 -4.15 -18.29
CA THR A 62 7.98 -2.88 -18.93
C THR A 62 8.45 -1.70 -18.07
N TYR A 63 9.18 -0.76 -18.69
CA TYR A 63 9.80 0.37 -18.03
C TYR A 63 9.33 1.67 -18.71
N HIS A 64 8.54 2.47 -18.00
CA HIS A 64 7.99 3.75 -18.46
C HIS A 64 7.39 3.72 -19.88
N PRO A 65 6.36 2.89 -20.13
CA PRO A 65 5.62 3.00 -21.38
C PRO A 65 4.91 4.36 -21.39
N PRO A 66 4.77 5.01 -22.56
CA PRO A 66 3.92 6.18 -22.67
C PRO A 66 2.47 5.85 -22.29
N ALA A 67 1.65 6.85 -21.95
CA ALA A 67 0.28 6.63 -21.47
C ALA A 67 -0.58 5.85 -22.48
N ASP A 68 -0.34 6.06 -23.77
CA ASP A 68 -0.95 5.35 -24.89
C ASP A 68 -0.48 3.88 -25.03
N GLU A 69 0.45 3.42 -24.19
CA GLU A 69 0.91 2.03 -24.09
C GLU A 69 0.82 1.45 -22.65
N CYS A 70 0.32 2.21 -21.67
CA CYS A 70 0.07 1.76 -20.31
C CYS A 70 -0.73 0.42 -20.23
N PRO A 71 -0.21 -0.64 -19.59
CA PRO A 71 -0.92 -1.90 -19.48
C PRO A 71 -2.14 -1.83 -18.55
N LEU A 72 -2.26 -0.78 -17.73
CA LEU A 72 -3.31 -0.62 -16.71
C LEU A 72 -4.49 0.26 -17.19
N CYS A 73 -4.38 0.91 -18.35
CA CYS A 73 -5.52 1.57 -18.98
C CYS A 73 -6.51 0.52 -19.52
N PRO A 74 -7.80 0.85 -19.61
CA PRO A 74 -8.76 0.04 -20.36
C PRO A 74 -8.37 -0.17 -21.82
N SER A 75 -8.79 -1.29 -22.41
CA SER A 75 -8.63 -1.56 -23.83
C SER A 75 -9.66 -0.76 -24.64
N LEU A 76 -9.20 0.21 -25.43
CA LEU A 76 -10.05 1.14 -26.19
C LEU A 76 -9.44 1.42 -27.57
N GLY A 77 -10.30 1.67 -28.57
CA GLY A 77 -9.85 2.15 -29.90
C GLY A 77 -8.91 1.20 -30.64
N GLY A 78 -9.01 -0.12 -30.41
CA GLY A 78 -8.15 -1.15 -31.01
C GLY A 78 -6.85 -1.42 -30.26
N ARG A 79 -6.52 -0.63 -29.22
CA ARG A 79 -5.44 -0.95 -28.28
C ARG A 79 -5.89 -2.02 -27.30
N LEU A 80 -5.00 -2.98 -27.05
CA LEU A 80 -5.22 -4.07 -26.09
C LEU A 80 -4.24 -3.93 -24.91
N SER A 81 -4.75 -4.06 -23.68
CA SER A 81 -4.00 -3.91 -22.42
C SER A 81 -4.27 -5.09 -21.46
N GLU A 82 -3.75 -5.05 -20.23
CA GLU A 82 -4.11 -6.04 -19.19
C GLU A 82 -5.59 -5.97 -18.79
N ILE A 83 -6.32 -4.95 -19.22
CA ILE A 83 -7.71 -4.73 -18.88
C ILE A 83 -8.54 -4.73 -20.17
N PRO A 84 -9.20 -5.84 -20.52
CA PRO A 84 -9.96 -5.95 -21.77
C PRO A 84 -11.24 -5.13 -21.77
N ALA A 85 -11.83 -4.86 -20.61
CA ALA A 85 -13.00 -4.00 -20.48
C ALA A 85 -12.68 -2.54 -20.89
N PRO A 86 -13.67 -1.78 -21.39
CA PRO A 86 -13.50 -0.38 -21.81
C PRO A 86 -13.43 0.61 -20.62
N ASP A 87 -13.78 0.17 -19.42
CA ASP A 87 -13.68 0.90 -18.15
C ASP A 87 -13.55 -0.09 -16.98
N TYR A 88 -13.36 0.42 -15.76
CA TYR A 88 -13.47 -0.33 -14.49
C TYR A 88 -13.50 0.63 -13.30
N ASP A 89 -14.14 0.21 -12.20
CA ASP A 89 -14.01 0.91 -10.92
C ASP A 89 -12.71 0.49 -10.23
N VAL A 90 -12.55 -0.81 -9.93
CA VAL A 90 -11.29 -1.42 -9.45
C VAL A 90 -11.03 -2.73 -10.18
N ALA A 91 -9.78 -2.97 -10.59
CA ALA A 91 -9.37 -4.21 -11.26
C ALA A 91 -8.14 -4.82 -10.57
N VAL A 92 -8.18 -6.13 -10.32
CA VAL A 92 -7.09 -6.89 -9.69
C VAL A 92 -6.71 -8.05 -10.58
N PHE A 93 -5.42 -8.23 -10.84
CA PHE A 93 -4.92 -9.37 -11.59
C PHE A 93 -3.52 -9.80 -11.14
N GLU A 94 -3.17 -11.05 -11.40
CA GLU A 94 -1.82 -11.55 -11.11
C GLU A 94 -0.76 -10.78 -11.91
N ASN A 95 0.33 -10.38 -11.26
CA ASN A 95 1.39 -9.62 -11.89
C ASN A 95 2.09 -10.43 -12.98
N ARG A 96 2.28 -9.85 -14.17
CA ARG A 96 2.94 -10.50 -15.32
C ARG A 96 4.42 -10.83 -15.06
N PHE A 97 5.08 -10.02 -14.23
CA PHE A 97 6.49 -10.17 -13.87
C PHE A 97 6.64 -10.26 -12.33
N PRO A 98 6.09 -11.34 -11.72
CA PRO A 98 5.91 -11.42 -10.28
C PRO A 98 7.24 -11.65 -9.56
N SER A 99 7.39 -11.06 -8.37
CA SER A 99 8.52 -11.38 -7.48
C SER A 99 8.41 -12.77 -6.85
N LEU A 100 7.18 -13.26 -6.71
CA LEU A 100 6.81 -14.51 -6.06
C LEU A 100 5.82 -15.24 -6.97
N ALA A 101 6.09 -16.50 -7.29
CA ALA A 101 5.22 -17.32 -8.13
C ALA A 101 5.16 -18.78 -7.64
N GLY A 102 4.06 -19.46 -7.95
CA GLY A 102 3.84 -20.87 -7.60
C GLY A 102 3.88 -21.09 -6.09
N ASP A 103 4.61 -22.12 -5.65
CA ASP A 103 4.75 -22.46 -4.22
C ASP A 103 5.53 -21.40 -3.42
N SER A 104 6.15 -20.41 -4.08
CA SER A 104 6.89 -19.32 -3.44
C SER A 104 6.04 -18.08 -3.15
N GLY A 105 4.72 -18.14 -3.35
CA GLY A 105 3.80 -17.03 -3.09
C GLY A 105 3.16 -16.46 -4.35
N ARG A 106 2.47 -15.32 -4.20
CA ARG A 106 1.72 -14.68 -5.29
C ARG A 106 1.89 -13.16 -5.25
N CYS A 107 1.97 -12.54 -6.42
CA CYS A 107 1.99 -11.08 -6.58
C CYS A 107 0.81 -10.64 -7.44
N GLU A 108 0.03 -9.68 -6.96
CA GLU A 108 -1.09 -9.09 -7.69
C GLU A 108 -0.89 -7.58 -7.89
N VAL A 109 -1.49 -7.04 -8.94
CA VAL A 109 -1.63 -5.60 -9.21
C VAL A 109 -3.08 -5.22 -8.92
N VAL A 110 -3.29 -4.08 -8.26
CA VAL A 110 -4.61 -3.53 -7.92
C VAL A 110 -4.72 -2.15 -8.57
N CYS A 111 -5.48 -2.02 -9.64
CA CYS A 111 -5.73 -0.74 -10.31
C CYS A 111 -6.91 -0.05 -9.63
N PHE A 112 -6.72 1.20 -9.17
CA PHE A 112 -7.70 1.87 -8.30
C PHE A 112 -8.81 2.61 -9.05
N THR A 113 -8.62 2.89 -10.33
CA THR A 113 -9.56 3.60 -11.20
C THR A 113 -9.15 3.42 -12.66
N SER A 114 -10.09 3.51 -13.61
CA SER A 114 -9.78 3.56 -15.03
C SER A 114 -9.15 4.88 -15.50
N ASP A 115 -9.22 5.94 -14.70
CA ASP A 115 -8.62 7.24 -15.01
C ASP A 115 -7.08 7.20 -14.84
N HIS A 116 -6.36 7.41 -15.94
CA HIS A 116 -4.90 7.35 -15.97
C HIS A 116 -4.24 8.50 -15.22
N ASP A 117 -4.84 9.70 -15.27
CA ASP A 117 -4.22 10.94 -14.79
C ASP A 117 -4.59 11.24 -13.33
N ALA A 118 -5.51 10.47 -12.76
CA ALA A 118 -5.88 10.51 -11.35
C ALA A 118 -4.72 10.08 -10.43
N SER A 119 -4.96 10.17 -9.13
CA SER A 119 -4.18 9.53 -8.07
C SER A 119 -5.13 9.05 -6.98
N PHE A 120 -4.65 8.26 -6.03
CA PHE A 120 -5.50 7.81 -4.92
C PHE A 120 -6.16 8.99 -4.19
N ALA A 121 -5.45 10.10 -3.99
CA ALA A 121 -5.96 11.30 -3.31
C ALA A 121 -7.15 11.98 -4.04
N ASP A 122 -7.29 11.73 -5.35
CA ASP A 122 -8.33 12.29 -6.21
C ASP A 122 -9.60 11.43 -6.21
N LEU A 123 -9.55 10.22 -5.64
CA LEU A 123 -10.71 9.34 -5.54
C LEU A 123 -11.78 9.94 -4.62
N THR A 124 -13.03 9.62 -4.94
CA THR A 124 -14.17 9.84 -4.05
C THR A 124 -14.12 8.89 -2.85
N ALA A 125 -14.88 9.20 -1.79
CA ALA A 125 -14.96 8.34 -0.62
C ALA A 125 -15.50 6.94 -0.99
N GLU A 126 -16.46 6.88 -1.90
CA GLU A 126 -17.05 5.64 -2.41
C GLU A 126 -16.03 4.80 -3.19
N GLN A 127 -15.21 5.43 -4.04
CA GLN A 127 -14.13 4.73 -4.76
C GLN A 127 -13.05 4.23 -3.80
N ALA A 128 -12.63 5.04 -2.83
CA ALA A 128 -11.66 4.61 -1.82
C ALA A 128 -12.21 3.48 -0.92
N ALA A 129 -13.50 3.50 -0.60
CA ALA A 129 -14.18 2.40 0.10
C ALA A 129 -14.15 1.10 -0.73
N LEU A 130 -14.42 1.18 -2.03
CA LEU A 130 -14.34 0.03 -2.93
C LEU A 130 -12.93 -0.55 -3.03
N VAL A 131 -11.89 0.30 -3.00
CA VAL A 131 -10.49 -0.18 -2.92
C VAL A 131 -10.22 -0.90 -1.58
N LEU A 132 -10.73 -0.37 -0.46
CA LEU A 132 -10.64 -1.06 0.84
C LEU A 132 -11.33 -2.42 0.81
N GLU A 133 -12.50 -2.51 0.18
CA GLU A 133 -13.22 -3.78 -0.03
C GLU A 133 -12.41 -4.75 -0.89
N ALA A 134 -11.81 -4.28 -1.99
CA ALA A 134 -10.93 -5.09 -2.82
C ALA A 134 -9.73 -5.63 -2.02
N TRP A 135 -9.01 -4.78 -1.26
CA TRP A 135 -7.92 -5.26 -0.39
C TRP A 135 -8.38 -6.26 0.67
N THR A 136 -9.57 -6.06 1.23
CA THR A 136 -10.17 -6.97 2.21
C THR A 136 -10.47 -8.34 1.57
N ASP A 137 -11.14 -8.36 0.43
CA ASP A 137 -11.46 -9.58 -0.32
C ASP A 137 -10.19 -10.32 -0.78
N ARG A 138 -9.21 -9.60 -1.35
CA ARG A 138 -7.93 -10.19 -1.75
C ARG A 138 -7.18 -10.75 -0.56
N THR A 139 -7.18 -10.06 0.58
CA THR A 139 -6.60 -10.60 1.82
C THR A 139 -7.29 -11.90 2.21
N ALA A 140 -8.62 -11.98 2.16
CA ALA A 140 -9.35 -13.20 2.48
C ALA A 140 -8.96 -14.37 1.55
N GLU A 141 -8.95 -14.17 0.23
CA GLU A 141 -8.67 -15.22 -0.74
C GLU A 141 -7.21 -15.67 -0.72
N LEU A 142 -6.26 -14.72 -0.72
CA LEU A 142 -4.84 -15.03 -0.71
C LEU A 142 -4.43 -15.76 0.58
N SER A 143 -5.12 -15.49 1.69
CA SER A 143 -4.88 -16.19 2.96
C SER A 143 -5.30 -17.66 2.96
N GLN A 144 -6.13 -18.08 2.01
CA GLN A 144 -6.51 -19.49 1.84
C GLN A 144 -5.54 -20.27 0.93
N LEU A 145 -4.61 -19.58 0.27
CA LEU A 145 -3.66 -20.25 -0.61
C LEU A 145 -2.67 -21.10 0.21
N PRO A 146 -2.45 -22.37 -0.18
CA PRO A 146 -1.45 -23.20 0.47
C PRO A 146 -0.07 -22.53 0.44
N GLY A 147 0.61 -22.56 1.58
CA GLY A 147 1.96 -22.00 1.72
C GLY A 147 2.01 -20.51 2.05
N VAL A 148 0.95 -19.73 1.84
CA VAL A 148 0.94 -18.30 2.22
C VAL A 148 0.93 -18.16 3.74
N GLU A 149 1.80 -17.28 4.25
CA GLU A 149 1.92 -16.96 5.68
C GLU A 149 1.64 -15.49 5.98
N GLN A 150 1.83 -14.58 5.02
CA GLN A 150 1.55 -13.16 5.22
C GLN A 150 1.08 -12.48 3.93
N VAL A 151 0.02 -11.68 4.03
CA VAL A 151 -0.50 -10.85 2.92
C VAL A 151 -0.17 -9.38 3.16
N PHE A 152 0.47 -8.75 2.19
CA PHE A 152 0.98 -7.39 2.25
C PHE A 152 0.41 -6.56 1.09
N CYS A 153 -0.53 -5.68 1.40
CA CYS A 153 -1.12 -4.73 0.44
C CYS A 153 -0.34 -3.41 0.52
N PHE A 154 0.15 -2.90 -0.61
CA PHE A 154 0.92 -1.66 -0.64
C PHE A 154 0.74 -0.89 -1.93
N GLU A 155 1.09 0.39 -1.90
CA GLU A 155 1.15 1.30 -3.04
C GLU A 155 2.52 1.96 -3.06
N ASN A 156 3.11 2.04 -4.25
CA ASN A 156 4.22 2.95 -4.51
C ASN A 156 3.71 4.01 -5.49
N ARG A 157 3.85 5.29 -5.14
CA ARG A 157 3.53 6.42 -6.01
C ARG A 157 4.78 7.28 -6.28
N GLY A 158 5.01 7.61 -7.54
CA GLY A 158 6.06 8.54 -7.99
C GLY A 158 7.30 7.87 -8.58
N GLU A 159 7.84 8.47 -9.64
CA GLU A 159 9.00 7.97 -10.39
C GLU A 159 10.25 7.86 -9.49
N GLU A 160 10.40 8.77 -8.54
CA GLU A 160 11.58 8.86 -7.67
C GLU A 160 11.75 7.63 -6.75
N ILE A 161 10.71 6.82 -6.57
CA ILE A 161 10.74 5.58 -5.78
C ILE A 161 10.63 4.31 -6.64
N GLY A 162 10.91 4.43 -7.94
CA GLY A 162 11.00 3.28 -8.85
C GLY A 162 9.65 2.79 -9.39
N VAL A 163 8.62 3.62 -9.34
CA VAL A 163 7.34 3.38 -10.03
C VAL A 163 7.54 3.60 -11.53
N THR A 164 7.29 2.55 -12.31
CA THR A 164 7.51 2.55 -13.76
C THR A 164 6.23 2.75 -14.57
N LEU A 165 5.07 2.80 -13.91
CA LEU A 165 3.74 2.96 -14.52
C LEU A 165 3.02 4.12 -13.82
N GLY A 166 2.66 5.17 -14.57
CA GLY A 166 2.03 6.37 -14.01
C GLY A 166 0.58 6.22 -13.56
N HIS A 167 -0.10 5.16 -14.01
CA HIS A 167 -1.50 4.88 -13.70
C HIS A 167 -1.70 4.55 -12.20
N PRO A 168 -2.75 5.02 -11.53
CA PRO A 168 -3.01 4.73 -10.10
C PRO A 168 -3.18 3.24 -9.80
N HIS A 169 -2.20 2.65 -9.11
CA HIS A 169 -2.25 1.24 -8.74
C HIS A 169 -1.44 0.92 -7.48
N GLY A 170 -1.89 -0.11 -6.79
CA GLY A 170 -1.17 -0.79 -5.72
C GLY A 170 -0.80 -2.20 -6.13
N GLN A 171 -0.24 -2.93 -5.17
CA GLN A 171 0.15 -4.32 -5.31
C GLN A 171 -0.19 -5.10 -4.05
N ILE A 172 -0.35 -6.40 -4.20
CA ILE A 172 -0.51 -7.31 -3.07
C ILE A 172 0.50 -8.43 -3.20
N TYR A 173 1.33 -8.61 -2.18
CA TYR A 173 2.27 -9.72 -2.10
C TYR A 173 1.79 -10.70 -1.03
N ALA A 174 1.60 -11.95 -1.44
CA ALA A 174 1.32 -13.07 -0.54
C ALA A 174 2.62 -13.85 -0.35
N TYR A 175 3.29 -13.62 0.78
CA TYR A 175 4.56 -14.23 1.13
C TYR A 175 4.38 -15.62 1.73
N PRO A 176 5.28 -16.58 1.42
CA PRO A 176 5.26 -17.92 2.01
C PRO A 176 6.00 -18.00 3.36
N PHE A 177 6.38 -16.85 3.91
CA PHE A 177 7.08 -16.69 5.19
C PHE A 177 6.59 -15.42 5.88
N THR A 178 6.84 -15.31 7.18
CA THR A 178 6.66 -14.05 7.91
C THR A 178 7.77 -13.08 7.52
N THR A 179 7.41 -11.86 7.08
CA THR A 179 8.41 -10.91 6.59
C THR A 179 9.38 -10.47 7.70
N PRO A 180 10.65 -10.17 7.37
CA PRO A 180 11.68 -9.84 8.37
C PRO A 180 11.31 -8.64 9.26
N ARG A 181 10.57 -7.68 8.70
CA ARG A 181 10.05 -6.54 9.46
C ARG A 181 9.01 -6.98 10.48
N THR A 182 8.08 -7.86 10.09
CA THR A 182 7.05 -8.37 11.00
C THR A 182 7.63 -9.28 12.07
N GLU A 183 8.62 -10.11 11.77
CA GLU A 183 9.30 -10.89 12.80
C GLU A 183 9.96 -10.02 13.87
N ARG A 184 10.61 -8.91 13.47
CA ARG A 184 11.16 -7.94 14.42
C ARG A 184 10.08 -7.34 15.32
N MET A 185 8.94 -6.95 14.75
CA MET A 185 7.80 -6.45 15.52
C MET A 185 7.32 -7.51 16.52
N LEU A 186 7.06 -8.74 16.06
CA LEU A 186 6.60 -9.84 16.91
C LEU A 186 7.56 -10.13 18.08
N ARG A 187 8.87 -10.05 17.87
CA ARG A 187 9.85 -10.16 18.96
C ARG A 187 9.72 -9.06 20.00
N SER A 188 9.55 -7.81 19.57
CA SER A 188 9.31 -6.68 20.48
C SER A 188 7.98 -6.83 21.24
N LEU A 189 6.92 -7.29 20.58
CA LEU A 189 5.64 -7.57 21.21
C LEU A 189 5.78 -8.64 22.31
N ALA A 190 6.44 -9.75 21.99
CA ALA A 190 6.64 -10.85 22.93
C ALA A 190 7.45 -10.41 24.17
N ALA A 191 8.55 -9.68 23.96
CA ALA A 191 9.38 -9.16 25.05
C ALA A 191 8.62 -8.16 25.93
N HIS A 192 7.84 -7.26 25.32
CA HIS A 192 7.03 -6.29 26.05
C HIS A 192 5.95 -6.97 26.89
N ARG A 193 5.26 -7.95 26.31
CA ARG A 193 4.25 -8.74 27.01
C ARG A 193 4.83 -9.51 28.19
N GLU A 194 6.01 -10.11 28.03
CA GLU A 194 6.71 -10.78 29.13
C GLU A 194 7.07 -9.81 30.25
N ALA A 195 7.50 -8.59 29.92
CA ALA A 195 7.92 -7.59 30.90
C ALA A 195 6.75 -6.88 31.62
N THR A 196 5.63 -6.64 30.92
CA THR A 196 4.56 -5.74 31.41
C THR A 196 3.20 -6.43 31.57
N GLY A 197 2.98 -7.56 30.90
CA GLY A 197 1.66 -8.17 30.72
C GLY A 197 0.73 -7.42 29.77
N GLY A 198 1.15 -6.26 29.24
CA GLY A 198 0.39 -5.42 28.32
C GLY A 198 0.67 -5.72 26.84
N ASN A 199 0.06 -4.93 25.97
CA ASN A 199 0.28 -5.01 24.52
C ASN A 199 0.95 -3.74 24.01
N LEU A 200 2.10 -3.91 23.36
CA LEU A 200 2.94 -2.80 22.93
C LEU A 200 2.27 -1.89 21.89
N PHE A 201 1.40 -2.42 21.01
CA PHE A 201 0.69 -1.57 20.05
C PHE A 201 -0.33 -0.65 20.74
N ASP A 202 -1.06 -1.18 21.73
CA ASP A 202 -2.01 -0.36 22.51
C ASP A 202 -1.27 0.73 23.28
N ASP A 203 -0.14 0.38 23.90
CA ASP A 203 0.66 1.33 24.66
C ASP A 203 1.23 2.43 23.75
N VAL A 204 1.73 2.08 22.56
CA VAL A 204 2.20 3.06 21.56
C VAL A 204 1.07 4.02 21.15
N VAL A 205 -0.12 3.51 20.84
CA VAL A 205 -1.25 4.36 20.45
C VAL A 205 -1.71 5.24 21.62
N ALA A 206 -1.77 4.69 22.83
CA ALA A 206 -2.14 5.43 24.03
C ALA A 206 -1.14 6.54 24.36
N ASP A 207 0.16 6.28 24.25
CA ASP A 207 1.23 7.26 24.47
C ASP A 207 1.14 8.42 23.47
N GLU A 208 0.89 8.12 22.19
CA GLU A 208 0.76 9.16 21.15
C GLU A 208 -0.50 10.02 21.34
N LEU A 209 -1.63 9.41 21.73
CA LEU A 209 -2.85 10.13 22.09
C LEU A 209 -2.67 11.00 23.34
N ALA A 210 -1.92 10.52 24.34
CA ALA A 210 -1.66 11.26 25.57
C ALA A 210 -0.72 12.46 25.36
N ASP A 211 0.31 12.32 24.51
CA ASP A 211 1.23 13.41 24.16
C ASP A 211 0.56 14.44 23.23
N GLY A 212 -0.14 13.98 22.19
CA GLY A 212 -0.87 14.83 21.26
C GLY A 212 -0.01 15.59 20.25
N ARG A 213 1.26 15.90 20.56
CA ARG A 213 2.13 16.72 19.67
C ARG A 213 2.34 16.12 18.28
N ARG A 214 2.34 14.78 18.19
CA ARG A 214 2.58 14.04 16.94
C ARG A 214 1.30 13.56 16.25
N ILE A 215 0.11 13.83 16.80
CA ILE A 215 -1.16 13.52 16.15
C ILE A 215 -1.33 14.41 14.92
N VAL A 216 -1.51 13.79 13.75
CA VAL A 216 -1.76 14.48 12.48
C VAL A 216 -3.25 14.69 12.28
N LEU A 217 -4.04 13.64 12.50
CA LEU A 217 -5.49 13.62 12.31
C LEU A 217 -6.08 12.56 13.25
N GLU A 218 -7.22 12.87 13.85
CA GLU A 218 -7.94 11.96 14.74
C GLU A 218 -9.41 11.93 14.33
N GLY A 219 -9.89 10.73 13.96
CA GLY A 219 -11.29 10.44 13.70
C GLY A 219 -11.96 9.77 14.91
N GLU A 220 -13.19 9.31 14.74
CA GLU A 220 -13.92 8.54 15.74
C GLU A 220 -13.32 7.14 15.94
N HIS A 221 -12.93 6.47 14.85
CA HIS A 221 -12.42 5.10 14.83
C HIS A 221 -10.96 4.99 14.41
N TRP A 222 -10.36 6.05 13.86
CA TRP A 222 -8.98 6.06 13.40
C TRP A 222 -8.15 7.15 14.07
N VAL A 223 -6.84 6.88 14.19
CA VAL A 223 -5.84 7.86 14.60
C VAL A 223 -4.67 7.84 13.62
N VAL A 224 -4.18 9.02 13.29
CA VAL A 224 -3.04 9.25 12.40
C VAL A 224 -2.00 10.03 13.17
N PHE A 225 -0.78 9.52 13.26
CA PHE A 225 0.30 10.22 13.94
C PHE A 225 1.64 9.98 13.25
N VAL A 226 2.56 10.93 13.43
CA VAL A 226 3.98 10.71 13.09
C VAL A 226 4.60 9.90 14.23
N PRO A 227 5.20 8.72 13.98
CA PRO A 227 5.77 7.92 15.06
C PRO A 227 6.85 8.69 15.83
N TYR A 228 6.89 8.54 17.16
CA TYR A 228 7.97 9.08 18.00
C TYR A 228 9.38 8.80 17.45
N ALA A 229 9.59 7.63 16.84
CA ALA A 229 10.84 7.22 16.21
C ALA A 229 10.69 7.03 14.69
N ALA A 230 10.18 8.05 13.99
CA ALA A 230 10.03 8.02 12.53
C ALA A 230 11.36 7.81 11.80
N HIS A 231 11.38 6.86 10.85
CA HIS A 231 12.53 6.51 10.03
C HIS A 231 12.66 7.44 8.81
N TRP A 232 11.54 8.01 8.34
CA TRP A 232 11.48 8.91 7.18
C TRP A 232 11.15 10.35 7.56
N PRO A 233 11.53 11.35 6.72
CA PRO A 233 11.31 12.77 7.01
C PRO A 233 9.85 13.12 7.28
N TYR A 234 8.95 12.55 6.46
CA TYR A 234 7.53 12.54 6.73
C TYR A 234 7.05 11.09 6.64
N GLU A 235 6.64 10.57 7.78
CA GLU A 235 6.11 9.23 8.01
C GLU A 235 4.88 9.39 8.89
N VAL A 236 3.80 8.71 8.54
CA VAL A 236 2.63 8.60 9.41
C VAL A 236 2.25 7.15 9.56
N HIS A 237 1.80 6.79 10.75
CA HIS A 237 1.12 5.54 10.99
C HIS A 237 -0.37 5.81 11.19
N LEU A 238 -1.19 4.95 10.60
CA LEU A 238 -2.64 4.98 10.65
C LEU A 238 -3.13 3.73 11.39
N TYR A 239 -3.72 3.91 12.57
CA TYR A 239 -4.23 2.82 13.39
C TYR A 239 -5.74 2.93 13.58
N PRO A 240 -6.49 1.81 13.52
CA PRO A 240 -7.82 1.77 14.11
C PRO A 240 -7.67 1.89 15.63
N LYS A 241 -8.46 2.76 16.27
CA LYS A 241 -8.45 2.94 17.72
C LYS A 241 -8.82 1.66 18.46
N ARG A 242 -9.66 0.81 17.83
CA ARG A 242 -9.90 -0.56 18.26
C ARG A 242 -8.88 -1.48 17.59
N ARG A 243 -8.00 -2.12 18.38
CA ARG A 243 -7.03 -3.09 17.85
C ARG A 243 -7.75 -4.24 17.15
N VAL A 244 -7.36 -4.48 15.90
CA VAL A 244 -7.77 -5.64 15.09
C VAL A 244 -6.53 -6.20 14.38
N PRO A 245 -6.44 -7.50 14.10
CA PRO A 245 -5.22 -8.11 13.57
C PRO A 245 -4.98 -7.87 12.07
N ASP A 246 -6.03 -7.63 11.29
CA ASP A 246 -6.00 -7.60 9.83
C ASP A 246 -7.20 -6.82 9.26
N LEU A 247 -7.21 -6.62 7.95
CA LEU A 247 -8.27 -5.93 7.22
C LEU A 247 -9.63 -6.64 7.33
N LEU A 248 -9.67 -7.95 7.59
CA LEU A 248 -10.93 -8.71 7.69
C LEU A 248 -11.66 -8.38 8.98
N ALA A 249 -10.92 -8.11 10.06
CA ALA A 249 -11.46 -7.87 11.39
C ALA A 249 -11.93 -6.42 11.65
N LEU A 250 -11.75 -5.50 10.68
CA LEU A 250 -12.35 -4.16 10.74
C LEU A 250 -13.88 -4.25 10.77
N ASP A 251 -14.50 -3.49 11.67
CA ASP A 251 -15.96 -3.34 11.72
C ASP A 251 -16.45 -2.31 10.70
N ASP A 252 -17.77 -2.28 10.49
CA ASP A 252 -18.41 -1.41 9.50
C ASP A 252 -18.16 0.08 9.78
N ALA A 253 -18.05 0.47 11.06
CA ALA A 253 -17.86 1.87 11.43
C ALA A 253 -16.44 2.35 11.06
N ALA A 254 -15.41 1.55 11.38
CA ALA A 254 -14.04 1.81 10.95
C ALA A 254 -13.90 1.76 9.42
N ARG A 255 -14.57 0.82 8.74
CA ARG A 255 -14.59 0.75 7.27
C ARG A 255 -15.23 1.98 6.63
N THR A 256 -16.31 2.48 7.24
CA THR A 256 -17.06 3.65 6.73
C THR A 256 -16.28 4.95 6.87
N GLU A 257 -15.49 5.10 7.95
CA GLU A 257 -14.69 6.31 8.21
C GLU A 257 -13.31 6.30 7.50
N PHE A 258 -12.78 5.11 7.18
CA PHE A 258 -11.46 5.00 6.58
C PHE A 258 -11.25 5.86 5.32
N PRO A 259 -12.17 5.89 4.32
CA PRO A 259 -11.98 6.69 3.11
C PRO A 259 -11.71 8.17 3.38
N GLN A 260 -12.46 8.78 4.30
CA GLN A 260 -12.35 10.19 4.65
C GLN A 260 -10.99 10.49 5.28
N ILE A 261 -10.56 9.62 6.21
CA ILE A 261 -9.28 9.74 6.91
C ILE A 261 -8.12 9.55 5.92
N TYR A 262 -8.14 8.49 5.14
CA TYR A 262 -7.03 8.15 4.26
C TYR A 262 -6.85 9.15 3.10
N LEU A 263 -7.95 9.59 2.48
CA LEU A 263 -7.91 10.63 1.46
C LEU A 263 -7.36 11.96 2.01
N GLU A 264 -7.75 12.34 3.23
CA GLU A 264 -7.21 13.57 3.85
C GLU A 264 -5.71 13.45 4.13
N VAL A 265 -5.24 12.31 4.62
CA VAL A 265 -3.79 12.07 4.82
C VAL A 265 -3.02 12.19 3.50
N LEU A 266 -3.51 11.56 2.44
CA LEU A 266 -2.87 11.62 1.12
C LEU A 266 -2.83 13.05 0.56
N ARG A 267 -3.93 13.80 0.71
CA ARG A 267 -4.00 15.21 0.31
C ARG A 267 -3.05 16.10 1.09
N ARG A 268 -2.84 15.84 2.39
CA ARG A 268 -1.80 16.53 3.18
C ARG A 268 -0.41 16.24 2.64
N PHE A 269 -0.09 14.97 2.36
CA PHE A 269 1.20 14.60 1.71
C PHE A 269 1.38 15.26 0.35
N ASP A 270 0.30 15.50 -0.37
CA ASP A 270 0.34 16.26 -1.62
C ASP A 270 0.61 17.75 -1.42
N ARG A 271 0.32 18.33 -0.25
CA ARG A 271 0.50 19.76 0.02
C ARG A 271 1.72 20.11 0.88
N ILE A 272 2.34 19.16 1.58
CA ILE A 272 3.45 19.45 2.52
C ILE A 272 4.62 20.22 1.91
N PHE A 273 4.88 20.06 0.60
CA PHE A 273 5.98 20.70 -0.13
C PHE A 273 5.54 21.85 -1.05
N ASP A 274 4.26 22.23 -1.03
CA ASP A 274 3.78 23.36 -1.81
C ASP A 274 4.21 24.67 -1.11
N GLU A 275 5.31 25.26 -1.58
CA GLU A 275 5.90 26.49 -1.02
C GLU A 275 5.19 27.79 -1.47
N GLY A 276 4.00 27.71 -2.09
CA GLY A 276 3.31 28.88 -2.66
C GLY A 276 1.79 28.84 -2.54
N ASN A 277 1.27 29.77 -1.73
CA ASN A 277 0.13 30.67 -2.01
C ASN A 277 -1.00 30.70 -0.97
N GLY A 278 -1.06 29.79 0.01
CA GLY A 278 -2.12 29.81 1.03
C GLY A 278 -3.54 29.85 0.44
N ARG A 279 -3.70 29.32 -0.78
CA ARG A 279 -4.92 29.39 -1.59
C ARG A 279 -5.11 28.09 -2.38
N GLY A 280 -5.01 26.93 -1.74
CA GLY A 280 -5.56 25.64 -2.21
C GLY A 280 -5.22 25.10 -3.62
N GLU A 281 -4.55 25.86 -4.49
CA GLU A 281 -4.29 25.55 -5.88
C GLU A 281 -2.81 25.22 -6.00
N ARG A 282 -2.53 23.94 -6.30
CA ARG A 282 -1.20 23.49 -6.69
C ARG A 282 -0.72 24.31 -7.87
N ALA A 283 0.51 24.79 -7.82
CA ALA A 283 1.14 25.39 -8.98
C ALA A 283 1.04 24.42 -10.17
N ALA A 284 0.53 24.89 -11.31
CA ALA A 284 0.41 24.07 -12.51
C ALA A 284 1.78 23.45 -12.84
N GLY A 285 1.87 22.11 -12.79
CA GLY A 285 3.11 21.36 -13.01
C GLY A 285 3.90 20.96 -11.76
N ALA A 286 3.42 21.22 -10.54
CA ALA A 286 4.06 20.70 -9.32
C ALA A 286 3.92 19.17 -9.24
N ALA A 287 5.05 18.47 -9.17
CA ALA A 287 5.09 17.02 -9.09
C ALA A 287 4.48 16.52 -7.76
N ARG A 288 3.47 15.64 -7.86
CA ARG A 288 2.87 14.92 -6.72
C ARG A 288 3.98 14.32 -5.84
N THR A 289 3.77 14.34 -4.53
CA THR A 289 4.78 13.84 -3.57
C THR A 289 4.94 12.33 -3.73
N PRO A 290 6.13 11.79 -3.97
CA PRO A 290 6.29 10.34 -4.02
C PRO A 290 6.05 9.75 -2.64
N TYR A 291 5.36 8.61 -2.54
CA TYR A 291 5.17 7.94 -1.26
C TYR A 291 5.10 6.42 -1.42
N ILE A 292 5.40 5.73 -0.33
CA ILE A 292 5.06 4.33 -0.13
C ILE A 292 3.98 4.29 0.96
N ALA A 293 2.89 3.57 0.70
CA ALA A 293 1.83 3.33 1.66
C ALA A 293 1.59 1.83 1.75
N ALA A 294 1.54 1.27 2.96
CA ALA A 294 1.48 -0.19 3.12
C ALA A 294 0.73 -0.63 4.37
N TRP A 295 -0.13 -1.64 4.19
CA TRP A 295 -0.83 -2.31 5.28
C TRP A 295 0.06 -3.35 5.95
N HIS A 296 0.19 -3.23 7.26
CA HIS A 296 0.81 -4.21 8.14
C HIS A 296 -0.27 -5.03 8.81
N GLN A 297 -0.34 -6.30 8.45
CA GLN A 297 -1.31 -7.26 8.97
C GLN A 297 -0.59 -8.38 9.72
N ALA A 298 -1.29 -8.98 10.69
CA ALA A 298 -0.77 -10.13 11.42
C ALA A 298 -0.42 -11.29 10.46
N PRO A 299 0.66 -12.05 10.71
CA PRO A 299 0.92 -13.30 9.97
C PRO A 299 -0.14 -14.36 10.27
N LEU A 300 -0.55 -15.12 9.26
CA LEU A 300 -1.67 -16.07 9.30
C LEU A 300 -1.50 -17.14 10.37
N ARG A 301 -0.25 -17.54 10.62
CA ARG A 301 0.12 -18.61 11.56
C ARG A 301 0.76 -18.10 12.85
N ALA A 302 0.71 -16.79 13.12
CA ALA A 302 1.23 -16.25 14.36
C ALA A 302 0.43 -16.78 15.57
N GLU A 303 1.10 -17.37 16.55
CA GLU A 303 0.48 -17.93 17.77
C GLU A 303 -0.44 -16.92 18.47
N HIS A 304 0.00 -15.66 18.51
CA HIS A 304 -0.71 -14.56 19.14
C HIS A 304 -1.25 -13.54 18.13
N ARG A 305 -1.88 -14.03 17.05
CA ARG A 305 -2.39 -13.18 15.94
C ARG A 305 -3.19 -11.97 16.43
N ALA A 306 -4.08 -12.15 17.42
CA ALA A 306 -4.96 -11.11 17.95
C ALA A 306 -4.23 -9.99 18.73
N GLU A 307 -2.96 -10.19 19.09
CA GLU A 307 -2.13 -9.17 19.74
C GLU A 307 -1.49 -8.22 18.73
N PHE A 308 -1.46 -8.59 17.44
CA PHE A 308 -1.00 -7.69 16.40
C PHE A 308 -2.06 -6.61 16.14
N ALA A 309 -1.62 -5.38 15.89
CA ALA A 309 -2.49 -4.30 15.47
C ALA A 309 -2.29 -4.03 13.98
N LEU A 310 -3.38 -4.17 13.21
CA LEU A 310 -3.47 -3.68 11.85
C LEU A 310 -3.12 -2.20 11.85
N HIS A 311 -2.22 -1.80 10.96
CA HIS A 311 -1.92 -0.41 10.71
C HIS A 311 -1.48 -0.19 9.28
N LEU A 312 -1.62 1.03 8.80
CA LEU A 312 -1.03 1.48 7.55
C LEU A 312 0.15 2.39 7.87
N GLU A 313 1.31 2.12 7.29
CA GLU A 313 2.43 3.05 7.29
C GLU A 313 2.46 3.80 5.96
N LEU A 314 2.59 5.11 6.01
CA LEU A 314 2.75 5.95 4.83
C LEU A 314 3.95 6.88 5.02
N PHE A 315 4.88 6.85 4.08
CA PHE A 315 6.05 7.71 4.14
C PHE A 315 6.49 8.19 2.75
N THR A 316 7.18 9.32 2.73
CA THR A 316 7.82 9.87 1.53
C THR A 316 9.34 9.83 1.67
N ILE A 317 10.01 9.63 0.54
CA ILE A 317 11.46 9.82 0.44
C ILE A 317 11.83 11.30 0.26
N ARG A 318 10.87 12.22 0.11
CA ARG A 318 11.16 13.65 -0.09
C ARG A 318 11.33 14.34 1.27
N ARG A 319 12.37 15.17 1.43
CA ARG A 319 12.62 15.92 2.68
C ARG A 319 12.25 17.40 2.59
N THR A 320 12.41 18.00 1.42
CA THR A 320 12.01 19.37 1.09
C THR A 320 11.58 19.41 -0.38
N SER A 321 11.03 20.54 -0.84
CA SER A 321 10.78 20.73 -2.27
C SER A 321 12.04 20.42 -3.09
N GLY A 322 11.91 19.51 -4.06
CA GLY A 322 12.99 19.07 -4.95
C GLY A 322 14.15 18.28 -4.32
N LYS A 323 14.11 17.90 -3.02
CA LYS A 323 15.21 17.13 -2.38
C LYS A 323 14.73 15.80 -1.84
N LEU A 324 15.38 14.73 -2.28
CA LEU A 324 15.15 13.36 -1.84
C LEU A 324 16.11 12.96 -0.71
N LYS A 325 15.63 12.11 0.18
CA LYS A 325 16.39 11.27 1.11
C LYS A 325 16.75 9.99 0.36
N PHE A 326 18.04 9.72 0.29
CA PHE A 326 18.57 8.47 -0.25
C PHE A 326 18.99 7.59 0.92
N LEU A 327 18.58 6.32 0.92
CA LEU A 327 19.10 5.34 1.86
C LEU A 327 20.53 4.98 1.43
N ALA A 328 21.52 5.63 2.05
CA ALA A 328 22.92 5.47 1.70
C ALA A 328 23.56 4.37 2.57
N GLY A 329 24.85 4.48 2.89
CA GLY A 329 25.59 3.42 3.58
C GLY A 329 25.10 3.10 5.00
N SER A 330 24.65 4.09 5.77
CA SER A 330 24.15 3.86 7.13
C SER A 330 22.83 3.08 7.10
N GLU A 331 21.88 3.53 6.29
CA GLU A 331 20.56 2.93 6.17
C GLU A 331 20.61 1.58 5.44
N SER A 332 21.24 1.53 4.26
CA SER A 332 21.26 0.32 3.43
C SER A 332 22.28 -0.72 3.88
N GLY A 333 23.39 -0.29 4.50
CA GLY A 333 24.48 -1.19 4.91
C GLY A 333 24.41 -1.62 6.37
N MET A 334 23.94 -0.73 7.28
CA MET A 334 23.91 -0.98 8.72
C MET A 334 22.50 -0.97 9.31
N ASN A 335 21.49 -0.65 8.51
CA ASN A 335 20.09 -0.52 8.95
C ASN A 335 19.92 0.50 10.11
N VAL A 336 20.76 1.55 10.12
CA VAL A 336 20.67 2.68 11.06
C VAL A 336 20.14 3.90 10.32
N PHE A 337 18.89 4.26 10.62
CA PHE A 337 18.21 5.39 10.00
C PHE A 337 18.63 6.72 10.63
N ILE A 338 18.93 7.69 9.77
CA ILE A 338 19.21 9.07 10.16
C ILE A 338 18.06 9.92 9.65
N ASN A 339 17.34 10.59 10.56
CA ASN A 339 16.24 11.47 10.20
C ASN A 339 16.61 12.93 10.49
N ASP A 340 16.57 13.78 9.47
CA ASP A 340 16.87 15.21 9.56
C ASP A 340 15.64 16.07 9.88
N VAL A 341 14.46 15.47 9.98
CA VAL A 341 13.21 16.14 10.38
C VAL A 341 12.74 15.57 11.73
N PRO A 342 12.63 16.41 12.78
CA PRO A 342 12.03 15.98 14.04
C PRO A 342 10.57 15.53 13.83
N PRO A 343 10.14 14.38 14.40
CA PRO A 343 8.78 13.88 14.28
C PRO A 343 7.69 14.89 14.64
N GLU A 344 7.90 15.70 15.69
CA GLU A 344 6.97 16.74 16.12
C GLU A 344 6.80 17.83 15.05
N ALA A 345 7.89 18.24 14.41
CA ALA A 345 7.88 19.25 13.35
C ALA A 345 7.22 18.70 12.07
N ALA A 346 7.45 17.42 11.74
CA ALA A 346 6.76 16.77 10.63
C ALA A 346 5.24 16.72 10.87
N ALA A 347 4.81 16.38 12.09
CA ALA A 347 3.40 16.34 12.46
C ALA A 347 2.75 17.73 12.40
N GLU A 348 3.44 18.75 12.92
CA GLU A 348 3.02 20.14 12.83
C GLU A 348 2.82 20.57 11.39
N ARG A 349 3.82 20.33 10.52
CA ARG A 349 3.73 20.66 9.10
C ARG A 349 2.58 19.95 8.39
N LEU A 350 2.33 18.67 8.69
CA LEU A 350 1.20 17.92 8.14
C LEU A 350 -0.16 18.45 8.61
N ARG A 351 -0.24 19.07 9.80
CA ARG A 351 -1.45 19.77 10.26
C ARG A 351 -1.65 21.11 9.58
N GLU A 352 -0.59 21.88 9.35
CA GLU A 352 -0.66 23.19 8.67
C GLU A 352 -1.27 23.10 7.27
N VAL A 353 -1.07 21.96 6.58
CA VAL A 353 -1.55 21.73 5.22
C VAL A 353 -2.84 20.89 5.16
N ALA A 354 -3.59 20.82 6.26
CA ALA A 354 -4.90 20.18 6.28
C ALA A 354 -5.86 20.81 5.27
N SER A 355 -6.83 20.04 4.76
CA SER A 355 -7.88 20.59 3.91
C SER A 355 -8.75 21.55 4.73
N GLU A 356 -9.19 22.66 4.12
CA GLU A 356 -10.16 23.56 4.74
C GLU A 356 -11.48 22.83 4.99
N SER A 357 -12.06 23.02 6.18
CA SER A 357 -13.28 22.35 6.63
C SER A 357 -14.55 23.02 6.12
#